data_AF-A0A3B0BUP7-F1
#
_entry.id   AF-A0A3B0BUP7-F1
#
_cell.length_a   1.000
_cell.length_b   1.000
_cell.length_c   1.000
_cell.angle_alpha   90.00
_cell.angle_beta   90.00
_cell.angle_gamma   90.00
#
_symmetry.space_group_name_H-M   'P 1'
#
loop_
_entity.id
_entity.type
_entity.pdbx_description
1 polymer ?
#
loop_
_entity_poly.entity_id
_entity_poly.type
_entity_poly.pdbx_seq_one_letter_code
_entity_poly.pdbx_strand_id
1 'polypeptide(L)' 'MSGYPIDKIYEEASFIAYYFHWPHEQIMSMEHRERRRWCEEISKINRNLNEDGQDKPSNPFDVFNKR' A
#
# COMPACT_ATOMS: atom_id res chain seq x y z
N MET A 1 -6.73 24.94 1.64
CA MET A 1 -6.75 23.57 1.10
C MET A 1 -5.32 23.05 1.10
N SER A 2 -4.96 22.16 2.02
CA SER A 2 -3.70 21.42 1.90
C SER A 2 -3.91 20.34 0.84
N GLY A 3 -3.13 20.37 -0.24
CA GLY A 3 -3.15 19.30 -1.23
C GLY A 3 -2.75 17.96 -0.60
N TYR A 4 -3.07 16.87 -1.30
CA TYR A 4 -2.60 15.55 -0.89
C TYR A 4 -1.07 15.47 -1.06
N PRO A 5 -0.30 14.99 -0.07
CA PRO A 5 1.16 14.98 -0.16
C PRO A 5 1.63 14.06 -1.29
N ILE A 6 2.52 14.58 -2.13
CA ILE A 6 3.07 13.82 -3.27
C ILE A 6 3.81 12.56 -2.80
N ASP A 7 4.52 12.64 -1.68
CA ASP A 7 5.24 11.49 -1.11
C ASP A 7 4.28 10.33 -0.83
N LYS A 8 3.10 10.62 -0.28
CA LYS A 8 2.07 9.61 -0.01
C LYS A 8 1.57 8.91 -1.27
N ILE A 9 1.53 9.61 -2.41
CA ILE A 9 1.14 9.01 -3.69
C ILE A 9 2.18 7.98 -4.12
N TYR A 10 3.47 8.33 -4.03
CA TYR A 10 4.55 7.42 -4.39
C TYR A 10 4.65 6.22 -3.44
N GLU A 11 4.43 6.42 -2.14
CA GLU A 11 4.31 5.34 -1.16
C GLU A 11 3.20 4.35 -1.56
N GLU A 12 1.98 4.86 -1.80
CA GLU A 12 0.84 4.04 -2.22
C GLU A 12 1.09 3.32 -3.54
N ALA A 13 1.69 4.01 -4.52
CA ALA A 13 2.00 3.42 -5.81
C ALA A 13 3.05 2.31 -5.71
N SER A 14 4.10 2.53 -4.92
CA SER A 14 5.13 1.52 -4.65
C SER A 14 4.56 0.28 -3.94
N PHE A 15 3.63 0.50 -3.00
CA PHE A 15 2.96 -0.57 -2.27
C PHE A 15 2.17 -1.48 -3.22
N ILE A 16 1.37 -0.88 -4.10
CA ILE A 16 0.56 -1.63 -5.06
C ILE A 16 1.45 -2.35 -6.08
N ALA A 17 2.46 -1.66 -6.61
CA ALA A 17 3.40 -2.26 -7.56
C ALA A 17 4.16 -3.45 -6.94
N TYR A 18 4.54 -3.35 -5.67
CA TYR A 18 5.24 -4.43 -4.98
C TYR A 18 4.40 -5.70 -4.85
N TYR A 19 3.10 -5.59 -4.55
CA TYR A 19 2.25 -6.77 -4.32
C TYR A 19 1.54 -7.30 -5.58
N PHE A 20 1.12 -6.42 -6.49
CA PHE A 20 0.37 -6.82 -7.69
C PHE A 20 1.16 -6.71 -8.98
N HIS A 21 2.36 -6.12 -8.93
CA HIS A 21 3.25 -5.97 -10.09
C HIS A 21 2.60 -5.22 -11.26
N TRP A 22 1.63 -4.36 -10.95
CA TRP A 22 0.99 -3.53 -11.94
C TRP A 22 1.95 -2.44 -12.43
N PRO A 23 1.88 -2.06 -13.72
CA PRO A 23 2.68 -0.97 -14.27
C PRO A 23 2.45 0.35 -13.52
N HIS A 24 3.51 1.13 -13.37
CA HIS A 24 3.46 2.43 -12.71
C HIS A 24 2.37 3.34 -13.31
N GLU A 25 2.28 3.40 -14.64
CA GLU A 25 1.29 4.23 -15.34
C GLU A 25 -0.14 3.84 -15.00
N GLN A 26 -0.43 2.54 -14.90
CA GLN A 26 -1.75 2.04 -14.50
C GLN A 26 -2.10 2.51 -13.08
N ILE A 27 -1.16 2.41 -12.14
CA ILE A 27 -1.39 2.81 -10.75
C ILE A 27 -1.54 4.33 -10.61
N MET A 28 -0.75 5.10 -11.36
CA MET A 28 -0.82 6.56 -11.35
C MET A 28 -2.09 7.11 -12.01
N SER A 29 -2.70 6.33 -12.91
CA SER A 29 -3.99 6.67 -13.54
C SER A 29 -5.20 6.49 -12.61
N MET A 30 -5.02 5.82 -11.46
CA MET A 30 -6.11 5.55 -10.53
C MET A 30 -6.54 6.80 -9.77
N GLU A 31 -7.84 6.91 -9.56
CA GLU A 31 -8.41 7.86 -8.62
C GLU A 31 -7.84 7.64 -7.21
N HIS A 32 -7.70 8.71 -6.43
CA HIS A 32 -7.12 8.63 -5.08
C HIS A 32 -7.84 7.58 -4.22
N ARG A 33 -9.18 7.51 -4.30
CA ARG A 33 -9.99 6.54 -3.54
C ARG A 33 -9.73 5.10 -3.95
N GLU A 34 -9.52 4.87 -5.24
CA GLU A 34 -9.25 3.53 -5.76
C GLU A 34 -7.88 3.05 -5.28
N ARG A 35 -6.85 3.89 -5.40
CA ARG A 35 -5.51 3.58 -4.92
C ARG A 35 -5.51 3.23 -3.42
N ARG A 36 -6.21 4.01 -2.59
CA ARG A 36 -6.41 3.72 -1.16
C ARG A 36 -7.08 2.36 -0.92
N ARG A 37 -8.13 2.05 -1.69
CA ARG A 37 -8.85 0.79 -1.55
C ARG A 37 -7.94 -0.41 -1.82
N TRP A 38 -7.09 -0.34 -2.85
CA TRP A 38 -6.15 -1.41 -3.14
C TRP A 38 -5.12 -1.61 -2.03
N CYS A 39 -4.61 -0.53 -1.42
CA CYS A 39 -3.74 -0.63 -0.25
C CYS A 39 -4.43 -1.35 0.93
N GLU A 40 -5.73 -1.10 1.16
CA GLU A 40 -6.51 -1.77 2.20
C GLU A 40 -6.69 -3.27 1.92
N GLU A 41 -7.01 -3.65 0.68
CA GLU A 41 -7.19 -5.06 0.29
C GLU A 41 -5.89 -5.86 0.39
N ILE A 42 -4.77 -5.30 -0.09
CA ILE A 42 -3.44 -5.91 0.08
C ILE A 42 -3.14 -6.12 1.58
N SER A 43 -3.44 -5.12 2.41
CA SER A 43 -3.24 -5.23 3.86
C SER A 43 -4.12 -6.31 4.51
N LYS A 44 -5.35 -6.52 4.02
CA LYS A 44 -6.23 -7.62 4.48
C LYS A 44 -5.66 -8.98 4.11
N ILE A 45 -5.22 -9.15 2.86
CA ILE A 45 -4.60 -10.40 2.39
C ILE A 45 -3.37 -10.72 3.24
N ASN A 46 -2.49 -9.73 3.45
CA ASN A 46 -1.28 -9.90 4.25
C ASN A 46 -1.61 -10.23 5.71
N ARG A 47 -2.64 -9.63 6.32
CA ARG A 47 -3.06 -10.00 7.69
C ARG A 47 -3.53 -11.45 7.78
N ASN A 48 -4.41 -11.88 6.88
CA ASN A 48 -4.92 -13.25 6.86
C ASN A 48 -3.81 -14.27 6.67
N LEU A 49 -2.81 -13.98 5.83
CA LEU A 49 -1.66 -14.87 5.62
C LEU A 49 -0.73 -14.96 6.84
N ASN A 50 -0.66 -13.92 7.66
CA ASN A 50 0.23 -13.86 8.83
C ASN A 50 -0.40 -14.44 10.12
N GLU A 51 -1.71 -14.70 10.15
CA GLU A 51 -2.37 -15.34 11.30
C GLU A 51 -2.00 -16.84 11.44
N ASP A 52 -1.53 -17.47 10.36
CA ASP A 52 -1.10 -18.89 10.33
C ASP A 52 0.38 -19.12 10.69
N GLY A 53 1.18 -18.07 10.91
CA GLY A 53 2.62 -18.19 11.16
C GLY A 53 3.16 -17.04 12.03
N GLN A 54 3.39 -17.33 13.31
CA GLN A 54 4.14 -16.45 14.20
C GLN A 54 5.58 -16.33 13.69
N ASP A 55 5.92 -15.23 13.01
CA ASP A 55 7.22 -14.57 13.07
C ASP A 55 7.22 -13.29 12.22
N LYS A 56 7.42 -12.16 12.89
CA LYS A 56 7.56 -10.83 12.27
C LYS A 56 9.02 -10.59 11.90
N PRO A 57 9.30 -10.03 10.70
CA PRO A 57 10.28 -8.95 10.61
C PRO A 57 9.62 -7.71 10.01
N SER A 58 9.56 -6.63 10.79
CA SER A 58 10.48 -5.47 10.78
C SER A 58 10.47 -4.62 9.52
N ASN A 59 9.86 -5.12 8.42
CA ASN A 59 8.56 -4.67 7.91
C ASN A 59 8.43 -4.64 6.35
N PRO A 60 7.34 -5.10 5.70
CA PRO A 60 7.11 -4.80 4.29
C PRO A 60 6.75 -3.33 4.07
N PHE A 61 5.79 -2.78 4.85
CA PHE A 61 5.41 -1.35 4.93
C PHE A 61 4.54 -0.89 6.18
N ASP A 62 4.56 -1.45 7.40
CA ASP A 62 4.39 -0.76 8.72
C ASP A 62 5.21 0.60 8.81
N VAL A 63 5.84 1.05 7.70
CA VAL A 63 6.91 2.01 7.41
C VAL A 63 6.34 3.42 7.18
N PHE A 64 5.06 3.55 6.82
CA PHE A 64 4.48 4.80 6.30
C PHE A 64 3.75 5.69 7.33
N ASN A 65 4.18 5.66 8.60
CA ASN A 65 3.75 6.46 9.77
C ASN A 65 2.58 5.93 10.61
N LYS A 66 2.92 5.46 11.81
CA LYS A 66 2.09 5.61 13.02
C LYS A 66 1.83 7.11 13.26
N ARG A 67 0.57 7.55 13.24
CA ARG A 67 0.07 8.78 13.87
C ARG A 67 -1.25 8.48 14.54
#